data_AF-A0A6A0JV29-F1
#
_entry.id   AF-A0A6A0JV29-F1
#
_cell.length_a   1.000
_cell.length_b   1.000
_cell.length_c   1.000
_cell.angle_alpha   90.00
_cell.angle_beta   90.00
_cell.angle_gamma   90.00
#
_symmetry.space_group_name_H-M   'P 1'
#
loop_
_entity.id
_entity.type
_entity.pdbx_description
1 polymer ?
#
loop_
_entity_poly.entity_id
_entity_poly.type
_entity_poly.pdbx_seq_one_letter_code
_entity_poly.pdbx_strand_id
1 'polypeptide(L)' 'MYTTSKHLRSRNMIETGGIAPDFTLTSHLGDEVRLSSYKSQKNIVLSFHIYSFTGG' A
#
# COMPACT_ATOMS: atom_id res chain seq x y z
N MET A 1 -29.03 -28.81 -9.39
CA MET A 1 -29.13 -27.45 -8.78
C MET A 1 -27.98 -27.31 -7.81
N TYR A 2 -26.86 -26.68 -8.19
CA TYR A 2 -25.75 -26.42 -7.27
C TYR A 2 -25.52 -24.90 -7.24
N THR A 3 -25.80 -24.28 -6.11
CA THR A 3 -25.46 -22.88 -5.85
C THR A 3 -24.11 -22.84 -5.14
N THR A 4 -23.07 -22.42 -5.85
CA THR A 4 -21.77 -22.12 -5.25
C THR A 4 -21.81 -20.70 -4.70
N SER A 5 -21.92 -20.57 -3.38
CA SER A 5 -21.76 -19.30 -2.67
C SER A 5 -20.35 -18.75 -2.88
N LYS A 6 -20.20 -17.80 -3.80
CA LYS A 6 -18.97 -17.07 -4.07
C LYS A 6 -18.72 -16.05 -2.96
N HIS A 7 -18.37 -16.54 -1.77
CA HIS A 7 -17.83 -15.70 -0.70
C HIS A 7 -16.35 -15.41 -1.00
N LEU A 8 -16.10 -14.54 -1.98
CA LEU A 8 -14.75 -14.05 -2.26
C LEU A 8 -14.55 -12.75 -1.48
N ARG A 9 -13.68 -12.85 -0.47
CA ARG A 9 -13.02 -11.77 0.26
C ARG A 9 -12.95 -10.51 -0.59
N SER A 10 -13.47 -9.41 -0.07
CA SER A 10 -13.22 -8.07 -0.59
C SER A 10 -11.70 -7.86 -0.64
N ARG A 11 -11.11 -8.13 -1.80
CA ARG A 11 -9.82 -7.54 -2.15
C ARG A 11 -10.12 -6.05 -2.17
N ASN A 12 -9.54 -5.28 -1.25
CA ASN A 12 -9.51 -3.83 -1.39
C ASN A 12 -8.77 -3.54 -2.69
N MET A 13 -9.54 -3.43 -3.78
CA MET A 13 -9.07 -3.02 -5.06
C MET A 13 -8.57 -1.59 -4.88
N ILE A 14 -7.32 -1.34 -5.23
CA ILE A 14 -6.82 0.03 -5.27
C ILE A 14 -7.56 0.71 -6.42
N GLU A 15 -8.31 1.76 -6.08
CA GLU A 15 -9.12 2.51 -7.03
C GLU A 15 -8.65 3.96 -7.06
N THR A 16 -8.55 4.53 -8.26
CA THR A 16 -8.20 5.93 -8.44
C THR A 16 -9.25 6.84 -7.83
N GLY A 17 -8.83 7.84 -7.05
CA GLY A 17 -9.74 8.73 -6.31
C GLY A 17 -10.25 8.13 -4.99
N GLY A 18 -10.03 6.83 -4.76
CA GLY A 18 -10.29 6.18 -3.47
C GLY A 18 -9.20 6.49 -2.43
N ILE A 19 -9.51 6.23 -1.16
CA ILE A 19 -8.55 6.34 -0.08
C ILE A 19 -7.50 5.23 -0.24
N ALA A 20 -6.22 5.59 -0.24
CA ALA A 20 -5.13 4.63 -0.27
C ALA A 20 -5.20 3.67 0.94
N PRO A 21 -5.00 2.35 0.74
CA PRO A 21 -4.91 1.40 1.84
C PRO A 21 -3.76 1.76 2.78
N ASP A 22 -4.00 1.67 4.09
CA ASP A 22 -2.94 1.92 5.06
C ASP A 22 -1.95 0.75 5.11
N PHE A 23 -0.68 1.05 5.40
CA PHE A 23 0.38 0.07 5.56
C PHE A 23 1.44 0.57 6.55
N THR A 24 2.21 -0.38 7.10
CA THR A 24 3.37 -0.11 7.94
C THR A 24 4.60 -0.75 7.29
N LEU A 25 5.70 0.00 7.17
CA LEU A 25 6.99 -0.48 6.68
C LEU A 25 8.08 -0.14 7.68
N THR A 26 9.10 -0.98 7.75
CA THR A 26 10.35 -0.66 8.45
C THR A 26 11.21 0.23 7.55
N SER A 27 11.67 1.36 8.09
CA SER A 27 12.59 2.26 7.39
C SER A 27 14.03 1.73 7.39
N HIS A 28 14.92 2.39 6.64
CA HIS A 28 16.35 2.08 6.65
C HIS A 28 17.03 2.36 8.00
N LEU A 29 16.41 3.15 8.88
CA LEU A 29 16.88 3.42 10.24
C LEU A 29 16.36 2.40 11.26
N GLY A 30 15.49 1.47 10.84
CA GLY A 30 14.85 0.48 11.71
C GLY A 30 13.51 0.92 12.31
N ASP A 31 13.15 2.20 12.18
CA ASP A 31 11.87 2.71 12.69
C ASP A 31 10.67 2.24 11.87
N GLU A 32 9.52 2.06 12.52
CA GLU A 32 8.25 1.83 11.85
C GLU A 32 7.68 3.12 11.24
N VAL A 33 7.29 3.04 9.98
CA VAL A 33 6.67 4.14 9.23
C VAL A 33 5.28 3.70 8.76
N ARG A 34 4.26 4.49 9.09
CA ARG A 34 2.86 4.27 8.66
C ARG A 34 2.43 5.28 7.62
N LEU A 35 1.71 4.84 6.58
CA LEU A 35 1.17 5.75 5.57
C LEU A 35 0.21 6.76 6.21
N SER A 36 -0.63 6.31 7.14
CA SER A 36 -1.58 7.16 7.86
C SER A 36 -0.93 8.33 8.62
N SER A 37 0.33 8.21 9.04
CA SER A 37 1.06 9.30 9.69
C SER A 37 1.31 10.52 8.79
N TYR A 38 1.14 10.38 7.47
CA TYR A 38 1.32 11.46 6.49
C TYR A 38 -0.01 12.01 5.93
N LYS A 39 -1.16 11.41 6.30
CA LYS A 39 -2.47 11.86 5.81
C LYS A 39 -2.72 13.32 6.18
N SER A 40 -3.34 14.05 5.24
CA SER A 40 -3.74 15.46 5.38
C SER A 40 -2.62 16.47 5.65
N GLN A 41 -1.36 16.03 5.64
CA GLN A 41 -0.21 16.89 5.89
C GLN A 41 0.50 17.27 4.57
N LYS A 42 0.55 16.34 3.61
CA LYS A 42 1.23 16.49 2.31
C LYS A 42 0.61 15.59 1.23
N ASN A 43 0.91 15.90 -0.04
CA ASN A 43 0.75 14.95 -1.13
C ASN A 43 1.87 13.89 -1.03
N ILE A 44 1.52 12.61 -1.23
CA ILE A 44 2.42 11.49 -1.04
C ILE A 44 2.60 10.77 -2.37
N VAL A 45 3.86 10.52 -2.74
CA VAL A 45 4.23 9.69 -3.90
C VAL A 45 4.89 8.43 -3.36
N LEU A 46 4.41 7.26 -3.80
CA LEU A 46 4.98 5.96 -3.43
C LEU A 46 5.65 5.34 -4.66
N SER A 47 6.90 4.92 -4.50
CA SER A 47 7.67 4.27 -5.56
C SER A 47 8.39 3.04 -5.00
N PHE A 48 8.35 1.94 -5.74
CA PHE A 48 8.98 0.68 -5.38
C PHE A 48 10.11 0.37 -6.36
N HIS A 49 11.30 0.09 -5.84
CA HIS A 49 12.46 -0.30 -6.62
C HIS A 49 12.90 -1.70 -6.18
N ILE A 50 12.96 -2.64 -7.12
CA ILE A 50 13.29 -4.05 -6.82
C ILE A 50 14.79 -4.23 -6.59
N TYR A 51 15.62 -3.37 -7.20
CA TYR A 51 17.07 -3.35 -7.03
C TYR A 51 17.52 -1.93 -6.67
N SER A 52 18.32 -1.82 -5.60
CA SER A 52 18.81 -0.53 -5.08
C SER A 52 20.18 -0.14 -5.64
N PHE A 53 20.68 -0.82 -6.67
CA PHE A 53 21.99 -0.55 -7.25
C PHE A 53 21.85 -0.03 -8.67
N THR A 54 21.87 1.29 -8.83
CA THR A 54 22.30 1.91 -10.08
C THR A 54 23.76 2.30 -9.87
N GLY A 55 24.67 1.45 -10.32
CA GLY A 55 26.06 1.86 -10.53
C GLY A 55 26.03 2.86 -11.69
N GLY A 56 26.41 4.10 -11.42
CA GLY A 56 26.52 5.15 -12.44
C GLY A 56 27.54 4.81 -13.52
#